data_AF-A0A2S9Q360-F1
#
_entry.id   AF-A0A2S9Q360-F1
#
_cell.length_a   1.000
_cell.length_b   1.000
_cell.length_c   1.000
_cell.angle_alpha   90.00
_cell.angle_beta   90.00
_cell.angle_gamma   90.00
#
_symmetry.space_group_name_H-M   'P 1'
#
loop_
_entity.id
_entity.type
_entity.pdbx_description
1 polymer ?
#
loop_
_entity_poly.entity_id
_entity_poly.type
_entity_poly.pdbx_seq_one_letter_code
_entity_poly.pdbx_strand_id
1 'polypeptide(L)'
;MHDDTLSHHEFDTEPFTASELTAIMGYRKAIEGIPDAIMETTAAEMGAAATAFGPAAAKSLLTDHGDALNTWFLALDQALAELLTCTTESTRYSTAAGRFLTAEAAAYHRARQHFEHTTTVFLLGRDTTPLIGNYPRFTSSLNLPMQCLEDE
;
A
#
# COMPACT_ATOMS: atom_id res chain seq x y z
N MET A 1 18.19 8.36 -14.41
CA MET A 1 18.48 9.13 -13.20
C MET A 1 18.30 8.16 -12.06
N HIS A 2 19.39 7.75 -11.41
CA HIS A 2 19.32 6.79 -10.30
C HIS A 2 18.82 7.57 -9.08
N ASP A 3 17.64 7.21 -8.58
CA ASP A 3 16.96 7.91 -7.51
C ASP A 3 17.53 7.45 -6.16
N ASP A 4 17.79 8.39 -5.24
CA ASP A 4 18.35 8.11 -3.91
C ASP A 4 17.53 7.06 -3.15
N THR A 5 16.22 6.97 -3.42
CA THR A 5 15.35 5.94 -2.82
C THR A 5 15.67 4.51 -3.27
N LEU A 6 16.19 4.32 -4.49
CA LEU A 6 16.57 3.01 -5.02
C LEU A 6 17.91 2.54 -4.44
N SER A 7 18.82 3.47 -4.15
CA SER A 7 20.12 3.17 -3.56
C SER A 7 20.03 2.42 -2.21
N HIS A 8 18.94 2.62 -1.47
CA HIS A 8 18.65 1.90 -0.22
C HIS A 8 18.48 0.39 -0.40
N HIS A 9 18.13 -0.06 -1.61
CA HIS A 9 17.92 -1.48 -1.90
C HIS A 9 19.20 -2.18 -2.40
N GLU A 10 20.18 -1.41 -2.89
CA GLU A 10 21.44 -1.89 -3.47
C GLU A 10 22.56 -2.11 -2.43
N PHE A 11 22.33 -1.80 -1.15
CA PHE A 11 23.34 -1.95 -0.09
C PHE A 11 23.83 -3.40 0.05
N ASP A 12 25.16 -3.62 0.06
CA ASP A 12 25.78 -4.95 0.13
C ASP A 12 25.29 -5.94 -0.95
N THR A 13 24.90 -5.44 -2.13
CA THR A 13 24.50 -6.29 -3.27
C THR A 13 24.87 -5.64 -4.61
N GLU A 14 24.76 -6.39 -5.70
CA GLU A 14 24.83 -5.86 -7.05
C GLU A 14 23.73 -4.81 -7.30
N PRO A 15 24.03 -3.74 -8.07
CA PRO A 15 23.07 -2.71 -8.43
C PRO A 15 22.00 -3.25 -9.36
N PHE A 16 20.91 -2.49 -9.53
CA PHE A 16 19.86 -2.83 -10.48
C PHE A 16 20.40 -2.89 -11.91
N THR A 17 19.94 -3.89 -12.64
CA THR A 17 20.13 -3.98 -14.09
C THR A 17 19.27 -2.95 -14.83
N ALA A 18 19.60 -2.63 -16.08
CA ALA A 18 18.85 -1.67 -16.87
C ALA A 18 17.38 -2.09 -17.13
N SER A 19 17.14 -3.39 -17.27
CA SER A 19 15.79 -3.95 -17.42
C SER A 19 14.98 -3.82 -16.13
N GLU A 20 15.59 -4.11 -14.97
CA GLU A 20 14.94 -3.91 -13.67
C GLU A 20 14.60 -2.44 -13.41
N LEU A 21 15.51 -1.52 -13.71
CA LEU A 21 15.22 -0.08 -13.61
C LEU A 21 14.04 0.35 -14.49
N THR A 22 13.92 -0.24 -15.69
CA THR A 22 12.80 0.03 -16.60
C THR A 22 11.47 -0.46 -16.02
N ALA A 23 11.42 -1.68 -15.50
CA ALA A 23 10.24 -2.23 -14.84
C ALA A 23 9.83 -1.41 -13.60
N ILE A 24 10.81 -1.02 -12.77
CA ILE A 24 10.59 -0.17 -11.59
C ILE A 24 10.03 1.21 -11.99
N MET A 25 10.54 1.82 -13.06
CA MET A 25 10.02 3.08 -13.57
C MET A 25 8.58 2.93 -14.09
N GLY A 26 8.27 1.83 -14.77
CA GLY A 26 6.91 1.51 -15.22
C GLY A 26 5.94 1.40 -14.05
N TYR A 27 6.31 0.65 -13.02
CA TYR A 27 5.57 0.52 -11.78
C TYR A 27 5.32 1.88 -11.11
N ARG A 28 6.38 2.66 -10.86
CA ARG A 28 6.27 3.96 -10.17
C ARG A 28 5.35 4.92 -10.90
N LYS A 29 5.41 4.93 -12.24
CA LYS A 29 4.52 5.73 -13.06
C LYS A 29 3.07 5.27 -12.96
N ALA A 30 2.83 3.95 -12.92
CA ALA A 30 1.48 3.40 -12.81
C ALA A 30 0.80 3.75 -11.48
N ILE A 31 1.58 3.99 -10.42
CA ILE A 31 1.07 4.28 -9.07
C ILE A 31 1.23 5.75 -8.66
N GLU A 32 1.62 6.63 -9.57
CA GLU A 32 1.93 8.02 -9.27
C GLU A 32 0.76 8.72 -8.54
N GLY A 33 1.03 9.25 -7.34
CA GLY A 33 0.04 9.94 -6.50
C GLY A 33 -0.95 9.04 -5.76
N ILE A 34 -1.01 7.73 -6.06
CA ILE A 34 -1.93 6.78 -5.40
C ILE A 34 -1.59 6.60 -3.91
N PRO A 35 -0.32 6.34 -3.51
CA PRO A 35 0.01 6.14 -2.09
C PRO A 35 -0.39 7.33 -1.22
N ASP A 36 -0.09 8.55 -1.65
CA ASP A 36 -0.38 9.76 -0.90
C ASP A 36 -1.88 9.98 -0.76
N ALA A 37 -2.64 9.85 -1.86
CA ALA A 37 -4.10 10.01 -1.84
C ALA A 37 -4.78 9.05 -0.84
N ILE A 38 -4.35 7.78 -0.80
CA ILE A 38 -4.90 6.80 0.13
C ILE A 38 -4.46 7.08 1.56
N MET A 39 -3.17 7.32 1.79
CA MET A 39 -2.61 7.46 3.13
C MET A 39 -3.04 8.77 3.82
N GLU A 40 -3.30 9.82 3.06
CA GLU A 40 -3.83 11.08 3.59
C GLU A 40 -5.32 10.99 3.92
N THR A 41 -6.07 10.10 3.26
CA THR A 41 -7.52 9.97 3.43
C THR A 41 -7.91 9.45 4.82
N THR A 42 -8.67 10.24 5.56
CA THR A 42 -9.15 9.93 6.91
C THR A 42 -10.67 9.84 6.99
N ALA A 43 -11.18 9.15 8.03
CA ALA A 43 -12.62 9.10 8.29
C ALA A 43 -13.21 10.49 8.58
N ALA A 44 -12.42 11.42 9.14
CA ALA A 44 -12.84 12.80 9.39
C ALA A 44 -13.07 13.57 8.08
N GLU A 45 -12.20 13.40 7.09
CA GLU A 45 -12.36 13.99 5.76
C GLU A 45 -13.55 13.41 5.03
N MET A 46 -13.81 12.10 5.15
CA MET A 46 -15.03 11.48 4.63
C MET A 46 -16.29 12.06 5.29
N GLY A 47 -16.25 12.30 6.60
CA GLY A 47 -17.32 12.99 7.33
C GLY A 47 -17.52 14.44 6.86
N ALA A 48 -16.44 15.17 6.62
CA ALA A 48 -16.48 16.53 6.09
C ALA A 48 -17.07 16.57 4.68
N ALA A 49 -16.65 15.65 3.80
CA ALA A 49 -17.18 15.50 2.45
C ALA A 49 -18.68 15.16 2.46
N ALA A 50 -19.09 14.22 3.32
CA ALA A 50 -20.50 13.86 3.48
C ALA A 50 -21.36 15.03 3.97
N THR A 51 -20.81 15.88 4.84
CA THR A 51 -21.50 17.07 5.38
C THR A 51 -21.60 18.17 4.31
N ALA A 52 -20.52 18.43 3.57
CA ALA A 52 -20.45 19.51 2.60
C ALA A 52 -21.20 19.20 1.29
N PHE A 53 -21.13 17.95 0.82
CA PHE A 53 -21.60 17.55 -0.52
C PHE A 53 -22.62 16.40 -0.50
N GLY A 54 -22.98 15.91 0.69
CA GLY A 54 -23.93 14.82 0.89
C GLY A 54 -23.27 13.43 0.96
N PRO A 55 -23.96 12.42 1.50
CA PRO A 55 -23.40 11.08 1.73
C PRO A 55 -22.91 10.37 0.46
N ALA A 56 -23.50 10.68 -0.70
CA ALA A 56 -23.10 10.14 -1.99
C ALA A 56 -21.67 10.55 -2.39
N ALA A 57 -21.24 11.77 -2.03
CA ALA A 57 -19.91 12.26 -2.35
C ALA A 57 -18.82 11.48 -1.59
N ALA A 58 -19.01 11.25 -0.28
CA ALA A 58 -18.10 10.43 0.51
C ALA A 58 -18.03 8.99 0.01
N LYS A 59 -19.17 8.42 -0.41
CA LYS A 59 -19.20 7.09 -1.03
C LYS A 59 -18.43 7.05 -2.37
N SER A 60 -18.56 8.10 -3.19
CA SER A 60 -17.80 8.22 -4.44
C SER A 60 -16.31 8.23 -4.17
N LEU A 61 -15.85 9.07 -3.23
CA LEU A 61 -14.44 9.13 -2.84
C LEU A 61 -13.91 7.78 -2.37
N LEU A 62 -14.66 7.05 -1.53
CA LEU A 62 -14.25 5.71 -1.10
C LEU A 62 -14.19 4.72 -2.27
N THR A 63 -15.07 4.86 -3.27
CA THR A 63 -15.05 4.02 -4.46
C THR A 63 -13.80 4.30 -5.29
N ASP A 64 -13.50 5.59 -5.53
CA ASP A 64 -12.31 6.02 -6.29
C ASP A 64 -11.00 5.55 -5.63
N HIS A 65 -10.92 5.61 -4.29
CA HIS A 65 -9.77 5.07 -3.56
C HIS A 65 -9.66 3.54 -3.64
N GLY A 66 -10.80 2.83 -3.65
CA GLY A 66 -10.83 1.39 -3.88
C GLY A 66 -10.29 1.00 -5.26
N ASP A 67 -10.68 1.75 -6.29
CA ASP A 67 -10.19 1.56 -7.66
C ASP A 67 -8.70 1.90 -7.80
N ALA A 68 -8.23 2.93 -7.08
CA ALA A 68 -6.81 3.28 -7.00
C ALA A 68 -5.98 2.17 -6.31
N LEU A 69 -6.48 1.58 -5.22
CA LEU A 69 -5.86 0.41 -4.58
C LEU A 69 -5.78 -0.79 -5.52
N ASN A 70 -6.82 -1.03 -6.31
CA ASN A 70 -6.79 -2.10 -7.30
C ASN A 70 -5.76 -1.81 -8.41
N THR A 71 -5.66 -0.56 -8.85
CA THR A 71 -4.63 -0.14 -9.80
C THR A 71 -3.22 -0.36 -9.25
N TRP A 72 -2.98 -0.02 -7.99
CA TRP A 72 -1.70 -0.28 -7.32
C TRP A 72 -1.41 -1.78 -7.23
N PHE A 73 -2.38 -2.59 -6.84
CA PHE A 73 -2.22 -4.05 -6.79
C PHE A 73 -1.80 -4.63 -8.15
N LEU A 74 -2.49 -4.25 -9.23
CA LEU A 74 -2.18 -4.71 -10.58
C LEU A 74 -0.79 -4.24 -11.05
N ALA A 75 -0.40 -3.01 -10.71
CA ALA A 75 0.94 -2.51 -11.01
C ALA A 75 2.03 -3.31 -10.27
N LEU A 76 1.79 -3.66 -9.00
CA LEU A 76 2.73 -4.47 -8.21
C LEU A 76 2.85 -5.90 -8.75
N ASP A 77 1.73 -6.52 -9.13
CA ASP A 77 1.70 -7.84 -9.76
C ASP A 77 2.45 -7.86 -11.10
N GLN A 78 2.24 -6.83 -11.93
CA GLN A 78 2.98 -6.66 -13.18
C GLN A 78 4.49 -6.47 -12.93
N ALA A 79 4.87 -5.64 -11.96
CA ALA A 79 6.27 -5.42 -11.60
C ALA A 79 6.94 -6.72 -11.12
N LEU A 80 6.22 -7.52 -10.33
CA LEU A 80 6.67 -8.83 -9.87
C LEU A 80 6.95 -9.76 -11.06
N ALA A 81 6.05 -9.80 -12.05
CA ALA A 81 6.21 -10.61 -13.26
C ALA A 81 7.36 -10.12 -14.15
N GLU A 82 7.48 -8.81 -14.38
CA GLU A 82 8.53 -8.24 -15.23
C GLU A 82 9.92 -8.43 -14.61
N LEU A 83 10.08 -8.18 -13.31
CA LEU A 83 11.35 -8.33 -12.61
C LEU A 83 11.84 -9.80 -12.56
N LEU A 84 10.92 -10.79 -12.60
CA LEU A 84 11.29 -12.20 -12.75
C LEU A 84 11.94 -12.53 -14.10
N THR A 85 11.56 -11.81 -15.15
CA THR A 85 12.02 -12.07 -16.52
C THR A 85 13.31 -11.33 -16.88
N CYS A 86 13.79 -10.47 -15.98
CA CYS A 86 14.93 -9.58 -16.23
C CYS A 86 16.32 -10.24 -16.06
N THR A 87 16.38 -11.49 -15.63
CA THR A 87 17.65 -12.21 -15.40
C THR A 87 17.83 -13.40 -16.36
N THR A 88 19.09 -13.68 -16.71
CA THR A 88 19.46 -14.76 -17.64
C THR A 88 19.34 -16.15 -17.04
N GLU A 89 19.28 -16.25 -15.71
CA GLU A 89 18.83 -17.45 -15.00
C GLU A 89 17.31 -17.33 -14.82
N SER A 90 16.56 -18.24 -15.45
CA SER A 90 15.11 -18.21 -15.65
C SER A 90 14.20 -18.13 -14.41
N THR A 91 14.72 -17.82 -13.21
CA THR A 91 13.97 -17.91 -11.95
C THR A 91 14.42 -16.96 -10.82
N ARG A 92 15.32 -15.99 -11.00
CA ARG A 92 15.80 -15.17 -9.85
C ARG A 92 15.80 -13.67 -10.09
N TYR A 93 15.13 -12.93 -9.21
CA TYR A 93 15.35 -11.48 -9.02
C TYR A 93 16.80 -11.20 -8.62
N SER A 94 17.33 -10.01 -8.94
CA SER A 94 18.46 -9.51 -8.16
C SER A 94 18.03 -9.33 -6.69
N THR A 95 18.97 -9.43 -5.76
CA THR A 95 18.68 -9.19 -4.34
C THR A 95 18.12 -7.78 -4.10
N ALA A 96 18.57 -6.79 -4.87
CA ALA A 96 18.06 -5.41 -4.81
C ALA A 96 16.58 -5.34 -5.25
N ALA A 97 16.20 -6.00 -6.36
CA ALA A 97 14.81 -6.11 -6.82
C ALA A 97 13.91 -6.81 -5.81
N GLY A 98 14.39 -7.88 -5.17
CA GLY A 98 13.64 -8.56 -4.10
C GLY A 98 13.35 -7.64 -2.91
N ARG A 99 14.34 -6.83 -2.49
CA ARG A 99 14.18 -5.86 -1.39
C ARG A 99 13.22 -4.73 -1.76
N PHE A 100 13.32 -4.20 -2.97
CA PHE A 100 12.41 -3.19 -3.51
C PHE A 100 10.96 -3.71 -3.47
N LEU A 101 10.70 -4.88 -4.08
CA LEU A 101 9.36 -5.49 -4.10
C LEU A 101 8.81 -5.76 -2.70
N THR A 102 9.65 -6.19 -1.76
CA THR A 102 9.25 -6.39 -0.36
C THR A 102 8.82 -5.08 0.29
N ALA A 103 9.57 -3.99 0.08
CA ALA A 103 9.24 -2.69 0.63
C ALA A 103 7.94 -2.14 0.04
N GLU A 104 7.76 -2.26 -1.27
CA GLU A 104 6.56 -1.82 -2.01
C GLU A 104 5.32 -2.63 -1.62
N ALA A 105 5.43 -3.96 -1.51
CA ALA A 105 4.34 -4.81 -1.02
C ALA A 105 3.94 -4.43 0.41
N ALA A 106 4.91 -4.15 1.28
CA ALA A 106 4.63 -3.69 2.63
C ALA A 106 3.94 -2.32 2.65
N ALA A 107 4.31 -1.40 1.75
CA ALA A 107 3.64 -0.10 1.60
C ALA A 107 2.18 -0.26 1.12
N TYR A 108 1.96 -1.09 0.09
CA TYR A 108 0.63 -1.43 -0.40
C TYR A 108 -0.25 -2.01 0.72
N HIS A 109 0.25 -2.98 1.50
CA HIS A 109 -0.51 -3.59 2.58
C HIS A 109 -0.86 -2.59 3.68
N ARG A 110 0.04 -1.65 4.03
CA ARG A 110 -0.26 -0.57 4.96
C ARG A 110 -1.35 0.35 4.43
N ALA A 111 -1.29 0.74 3.16
CA ALA A 111 -2.31 1.57 2.53
C ALA A 111 -3.67 0.85 2.46
N ARG A 112 -3.69 -0.44 2.15
CA ARG A 112 -4.90 -1.26 2.17
C ARG A 112 -5.54 -1.32 3.55
N GLN A 113 -4.74 -1.57 4.60
CA GLN A 113 -5.20 -1.57 5.98
C GLN A 113 -5.73 -0.18 6.40
N HIS A 114 -5.08 0.90 5.95
CA HIS A 114 -5.50 2.27 6.22
C HIS A 114 -6.86 2.56 5.60
N PHE A 115 -7.03 2.20 4.33
CA PHE A 115 -8.30 2.34 3.63
C PHE A 115 -9.42 1.52 4.28
N GLU A 116 -9.16 0.25 4.62
CA GLU A 116 -10.12 -0.61 5.35
C GLU A 116 -10.52 0.01 6.69
N HIS A 117 -9.55 0.55 7.43
CA HIS A 117 -9.77 1.23 8.72
C HIS A 117 -10.63 2.48 8.54
N THR A 118 -10.23 3.40 7.66
CA THR A 118 -10.96 4.64 7.36
C THR A 118 -12.38 4.36 6.91
N THR A 119 -12.56 3.41 5.98
CA THR A 119 -13.88 3.00 5.48
C THR A 119 -14.75 2.46 6.61
N THR A 120 -14.20 1.61 7.47
CA THR A 120 -14.93 1.03 8.61
C THR A 120 -15.34 2.10 9.62
N VAL A 121 -14.41 2.98 9.98
CA VAL A 121 -14.67 4.06 10.96
C VAL A 121 -15.76 4.98 10.44
N PHE A 122 -15.68 5.38 9.18
CA PHE A 122 -16.67 6.26 8.57
C PHE A 122 -18.05 5.58 8.43
N LEU A 123 -18.13 4.42 7.78
CA LEU A 123 -19.42 3.78 7.47
C LEU A 123 -20.16 3.30 8.71
N LEU A 124 -19.43 2.86 9.74
CA LEU A 124 -20.03 2.40 10.99
C LEU A 124 -20.15 3.51 12.05
N GLY A 125 -19.76 4.74 11.73
CA GLY A 125 -19.79 5.87 12.67
C GLY A 125 -18.99 5.61 13.95
N ARG A 126 -17.80 5.00 13.81
CA ARG A 126 -16.93 4.69 14.94
C ARG A 126 -16.11 5.90 15.37
N ASP A 127 -15.74 5.89 16.63
CA ASP A 127 -14.84 6.87 17.22
C ASP A 127 -13.49 6.20 17.54
N THR A 128 -12.41 6.83 17.10
CA THR A 128 -11.02 6.38 17.30
C THR A 128 -10.27 7.24 18.31
N THR A 129 -10.98 8.18 18.97
CA THR A 129 -10.45 9.07 20.00
C THR A 129 -9.80 8.27 21.13
N PRO A 130 -8.61 8.69 21.60
CA PRO A 130 -7.91 8.03 22.70
C PRO A 130 -8.82 7.82 23.93
N LEU A 131 -8.75 6.65 24.58
CA LEU A 131 -9.38 6.32 25.88
C LEU A 131 -10.91 6.18 25.91
N ILE A 132 -11.63 6.74 24.95
CA ILE A 132 -13.11 6.74 24.90
C ILE A 132 -13.70 6.25 23.57
N GLY A 133 -12.88 6.12 22.53
CA GLY A 133 -13.29 5.62 21.23
C GLY A 133 -13.73 4.16 21.26
N ASN A 134 -14.70 3.81 20.41
CA ASN A 134 -15.27 2.47 20.31
C ASN A 134 -14.64 1.63 19.18
N TYR A 135 -13.52 2.08 18.60
CA TYR A 135 -12.77 1.36 17.59
C TYR A 135 -11.26 1.60 17.71
N PRO A 136 -10.42 0.56 17.48
CA PRO A 136 -8.97 0.68 17.56
C PRO A 136 -8.39 1.73 16.60
N ARG A 137 -7.21 2.28 16.91
CA ARG A 137 -6.50 3.19 16.00
C ARG A 137 -5.88 2.43 14.84
N PHE A 138 -5.67 3.11 13.71
CA PHE A 138 -4.94 2.57 12.56
C PHE A 138 -3.54 2.07 12.93
N THR A 139 -2.87 2.70 13.89
CA THR A 139 -1.53 2.33 14.36
C THR A 139 -1.50 1.22 15.41
N SER A 140 -2.62 0.54 15.66
CA SER A 140 -2.60 -0.65 16.52
C SER A 140 -1.95 -1.80 15.76
N SER A 141 -0.62 -1.84 15.78
CA SER A 141 0.10 -3.10 15.66
C SER A 141 -0.42 -3.99 16.78
N LEU A 142 -1.35 -4.87 16.43
CA LEU A 142 -1.75 -5.97 17.29
C LEU A 142 -0.49 -6.80 17.44
N ASN A 143 0.23 -6.56 18.54
CA ASN A 143 1.31 -7.43 18.96
C ASN A 143 0.59 -8.73 19.35
N LEU A 144 0.44 -9.64 18.40
CA LEU A 144 -0.06 -10.99 18.59
C LEU A 144 1.17 -11.86 18.87
N PRO A 145 1.70 -11.93 20.11
CA PRO A 145 2.51 -13.08 20.46
C PRO A 145 1.58 -14.29 20.40
N MET A 146 1.79 -15.14 19.40
CA MET A 146 1.28 -16.52 19.37
C MET A 146 -0.24 -16.66 19.56
N GLN A 147 -1.02 -16.44 18.51
CA GLN A 147 -2.25 -17.22 18.35
C GLN A 147 -1.91 -18.45 17.52
N CYS A 148 -1.53 -19.53 18.20
CA CYS A 148 -1.72 -20.85 17.64
C CYS A 148 -3.24 -21.07 17.60
N LEU A 149 -3.77 -21.45 16.44
CA LEU A 149 -5.06 -22.12 16.39
C LEU A 149 -4.87 -23.41 17.20
N GLU A 150 -5.51 -23.50 18.35
CA GLU A 150 -5.72 -24.80 18.97
C GLU A 150 -6.76 -25.51 18.11
N ASP A 151 -6.35 -26.60 17.46
CA ASP A 151 -7.26 -27.49 16.77
C ASP A 151 -8.17 -28.15 17.83
N GLU A 152 -9.49 -27.97 17.71
CA GLU A 152 -10.47 -28.87 18.34
C GLU A 152 -10.59 -30.18 17.56
#